data_AF-A0A7H1RYC4-F1
#
_entry.id   AF-A0A7H1RYC4-F1
#
_cell.length_a   1.000
_cell.length_b   1.000
_cell.length_c   1.000
_cell.angle_alpha   90.00
_cell.angle_beta   90.00
_cell.angle_gamma   90.00
#
_symmetry.space_group_name_H-M   'P 1'
#
loop_
_entity.id
_entity.type
_entity.pdbx_description
1 polymer ?
#
loop_
_entity_poly.entity_id
_entity_poly.type
_entity_poly.pdbx_seq_one_letter_code
_entity_poly.pdbx_strand_id
1 'polypeptide(L)'
;MLKVLGLKKVRTGKQRIIKALSQAKSFEELVDDITIIVQETVSPQLKKHYLSIIRGIIRDSGMGGFRAGTNYRYFMTDKFLEMLVLVNIPPQQSMEFAEFLHQIYNKYGFVIGEEHARLSGLYEKSKLNVSYFHKNEQSLREKLKSNGLLIEYSDATAMIRNPYNSVLEKVGL
;
A
#
# COMPACT_ATOMS: atom_id res chain seq x y z
N MET A 1 -30.47 20.48 -10.06
CA MET A 1 -29.71 19.21 -10.21
C MET A 1 -28.30 19.29 -9.60
N LEU A 2 -27.34 20.05 -10.15
CA LEU A 2 -25.95 20.09 -9.60
C LEU A 2 -25.81 20.53 -8.13
N LYS A 3 -26.72 21.38 -7.63
CA LYS A 3 -26.74 21.82 -6.23
C LYS A 3 -27.18 20.70 -5.28
N VAL A 4 -28.04 19.78 -5.74
CA VAL A 4 -28.53 18.63 -4.96
C VAL A 4 -27.42 17.57 -4.82
N LEU A 5 -26.57 17.43 -5.83
CA LEU A 5 -25.42 16.51 -5.84
C LEU A 5 -24.17 17.08 -5.12
N GLY A 6 -24.24 18.27 -4.50
CA GLY A 6 -23.09 18.90 -3.83
C GLY A 6 -22.00 19.47 -4.78
N LEU A 7 -22.17 19.37 -6.10
CA LEU A 7 -21.15 19.72 -7.10
C LEU A 7 -21.14 21.21 -7.49
N LYS A 8 -21.65 22.10 -6.61
CA LYS A 8 -21.85 23.53 -6.94
C LYS A 8 -20.54 24.27 -7.23
N LYS A 9 -19.43 23.84 -6.62
CA LYS A 9 -18.10 24.48 -6.74
C LYS A 9 -17.25 23.92 -7.90
N VAL A 10 -17.72 22.88 -8.59
CA VAL A 10 -16.98 22.26 -9.70
C VAL A 10 -17.01 23.20 -10.92
N ARG A 11 -15.86 23.78 -11.24
CA ARG A 11 -15.68 24.71 -12.37
C ARG A 11 -15.30 23.94 -13.64
N THR A 12 -14.29 23.09 -13.54
CA THR A 12 -13.78 22.25 -14.64
C THR A 12 -14.62 20.98 -14.76
N GLY A 13 -14.95 20.53 -15.98
CA GLY A 13 -15.74 19.31 -16.19
C GLY A 13 -17.26 19.44 -15.99
N LYS A 14 -17.76 20.61 -15.56
CA LYS A 14 -19.18 20.86 -15.28
C LYS A 14 -20.12 20.51 -16.45
N GLN A 15 -19.75 20.87 -17.67
CA GLN A 15 -20.55 20.55 -18.87
C GLN A 15 -20.60 19.04 -19.15
N ARG A 16 -19.49 18.32 -18.89
CA ARG A 16 -19.43 16.85 -19.03
C ARG A 16 -20.34 16.17 -18.00
N ILE A 17 -20.36 16.67 -16.77
CA ILE A 17 -21.25 16.16 -15.70
C ILE A 17 -22.72 16.41 -16.06
N ILE A 18 -23.07 17.59 -16.58
CA ILE A 18 -24.44 17.89 -17.04
C ILE A 18 -24.83 16.95 -18.19
N LYS A 19 -23.90 16.68 -19.12
CA LYS A 19 -24.15 15.75 -20.23
C LYS A 19 -24.38 14.32 -19.74
N ALA A 20 -23.54 13.82 -18.82
CA ALA A 20 -23.72 12.51 -18.19
C ALA A 20 -25.08 12.40 -17.49
N LEU A 21 -25.48 13.43 -16.73
CA LEU A 21 -26.81 13.50 -16.08
C LEU A 21 -27.99 13.44 -17.06
N SER A 22 -27.82 13.91 -18.30
CA SER A 22 -28.88 13.90 -19.32
C SER A 22 -28.94 12.62 -20.15
N GLN A 23 -27.88 11.81 -20.13
CA GLN A 23 -27.73 10.64 -21.01
C GLN A 23 -27.76 9.31 -20.26
N ALA A 24 -27.52 9.31 -18.95
CA ALA A 24 -27.50 8.10 -18.14
C ALA A 24 -28.87 7.41 -18.12
N LYS A 25 -28.87 6.09 -18.36
CA LYS A 25 -30.09 5.27 -18.41
C LYS A 25 -30.39 4.60 -17.07
N SER A 26 -29.38 4.43 -16.23
CA SER A 26 -29.51 3.94 -14.86
C SER A 26 -28.73 4.79 -13.86
N PHE A 27 -29.02 4.58 -12.58
CA PHE A 27 -28.29 5.22 -11.50
C PHE A 27 -26.84 4.70 -11.40
N GLU A 28 -26.60 3.40 -11.62
CA GLU A 28 -25.25 2.85 -11.63
C GLU A 28 -24.38 3.47 -12.73
N GLU A 29 -24.90 3.55 -13.96
CA GLU A 29 -24.20 4.15 -15.11
C GLU A 29 -23.84 5.62 -14.83
N LEU A 30 -24.76 6.36 -14.20
CA LEU A 30 -24.52 7.75 -13.82
C LEU A 30 -23.39 7.89 -12.78
N VAL A 31 -23.34 7.00 -11.78
CA VAL A 31 -22.30 7.02 -10.74
C VAL A 31 -20.94 6.73 -11.35
N ASP A 32 -20.85 5.75 -12.25
CA ASP A 32 -19.61 5.40 -12.95
C ASP A 32 -19.11 6.57 -13.81
N ASP A 33 -19.99 7.15 -14.63
CA ASP A 33 -19.66 8.30 -15.49
C ASP A 33 -19.20 9.52 -14.68
N ILE A 34 -19.92 9.86 -13.62
CA ILE A 34 -19.53 10.98 -12.75
C ILE A 34 -18.20 10.67 -12.07
N THR A 35 -17.98 9.44 -11.61
CA THR A 35 -16.72 9.03 -10.98
C THR A 35 -15.55 9.22 -11.93
N ILE A 36 -15.67 8.77 -13.18
CA ILE A 36 -14.64 8.96 -14.22
C ILE A 36 -14.39 10.44 -14.46
N ILE A 37 -15.44 11.24 -14.66
CA ILE A 37 -15.30 12.68 -14.94
C ILE A 37 -14.62 13.41 -13.78
N VAL A 38 -15.00 13.10 -12.54
CA VAL A 38 -14.38 13.66 -11.33
C VAL A 38 -12.92 13.24 -11.23
N GLN A 39 -12.62 11.95 -11.42
CA GLN A 39 -11.25 11.44 -11.41
C GLN A 39 -10.37 12.15 -12.45
N GLU A 40 -10.82 12.28 -13.69
CA GLU A 40 -10.09 12.97 -14.76
C GLU A 40 -9.90 14.47 -14.49
N THR A 41 -10.88 15.11 -13.87
CA THR A 41 -10.83 16.54 -13.56
C THR A 41 -9.85 16.84 -12.41
N VAL A 42 -9.85 15.97 -11.39
CA VAL A 42 -9.06 16.16 -10.16
C VAL A 42 -7.64 15.61 -10.31
N SER A 43 -7.43 14.55 -11.08
CA SER A 43 -6.13 13.89 -11.24
C SER A 43 -4.98 14.82 -11.65
N PRO A 44 -5.13 15.75 -12.61
CA PRO A 44 -4.07 16.69 -12.96
C PRO A 44 -3.68 17.61 -11.79
N GLN A 45 -4.67 18.06 -11.01
CA GLN A 45 -4.43 18.93 -9.86
C GLN A 45 -3.73 18.17 -8.74
N LEU A 46 -4.16 16.93 -8.46
CA LEU A 46 -3.49 16.03 -7.52
C LEU A 46 -2.05 15.77 -7.93
N LYS A 47 -1.82 15.44 -9.21
CA LYS A 47 -0.48 15.21 -9.76
C LYS A 47 0.41 16.44 -9.66
N LYS A 48 -0.13 17.64 -9.90
CA LYS A 48 0.64 18.89 -9.86
C LYS A 48 1.00 19.33 -8.44
N HIS A 49 0.05 19.26 -7.50
CA HIS A 49 0.20 19.89 -6.18
C HIS A 49 0.56 18.92 -5.05
N TYR A 50 0.05 17.69 -5.10
CA TYR A 50 0.12 16.77 -3.97
C TYR A 50 1.12 15.63 -4.19
N LEU A 51 1.40 15.28 -5.45
CA LEU A 51 2.23 14.12 -5.76
C LEU A 51 3.67 14.26 -5.25
N SER A 52 4.27 15.44 -5.32
CA SER A 52 5.62 15.69 -4.78
C SER A 52 5.64 15.54 -3.26
N ILE A 53 4.62 16.04 -2.58
CA ILE A 53 4.45 15.96 -1.12
C ILE A 53 4.29 14.50 -0.70
N ILE A 54 3.36 13.77 -1.32
CA ILE A 54 3.12 12.34 -1.05
C ILE A 54 4.39 11.53 -1.28
N ARG A 55 5.10 11.77 -2.40
CA ARG A 55 6.37 11.09 -2.69
C ARG A 55 7.46 11.43 -1.69
N GLY A 56 7.49 12.67 -1.19
CA GLY A 56 8.39 13.10 -0.11
C GLY A 56 8.13 12.28 1.16
N ILE A 57 6.88 12.29 1.64
CA ILE A 57 6.47 11.54 2.84
C ILE A 57 6.80 10.06 2.71
N ILE A 58 6.44 9.42 1.59
CA ILE A 58 6.66 7.99 1.36
C ILE A 58 8.15 7.64 1.24
N ARG A 59 8.95 8.54 0.66
CA ARG A 59 10.40 8.35 0.60
C ARG A 59 11.02 8.47 1.99
N ASP A 60 10.62 9.48 2.74
CA ASP A 60 11.19 9.79 4.04
C ASP A 60 10.75 8.75 5.10
N SER A 61 9.57 8.13 4.91
CA SER A 61 9.12 6.97 5.71
C SER A 61 9.76 5.64 5.30
N GLY A 62 10.55 5.60 4.23
CA GLY A 62 11.19 4.38 3.74
C GLY A 62 10.26 3.40 3.03
N MET A 63 9.14 3.89 2.47
CA MET A 63 8.11 3.12 1.76
C MET A 63 8.09 3.34 0.23
N GLY A 64 9.06 4.09 -0.31
CA GLY A 64 9.18 4.27 -1.74
C GLY A 64 10.34 5.15 -2.16
N GLY A 65 10.57 5.24 -3.45
CA GLY A 65 11.67 6.02 -3.99
C GLY A 65 11.89 5.81 -5.48
N PHE A 66 12.95 6.44 -5.98
CA PHE A 66 13.43 6.24 -7.34
C PHE A 66 14.55 5.20 -7.32
N ARG A 67 14.49 4.23 -8.25
CA ARG A 67 15.68 3.44 -8.62
C ARG A 67 16.29 4.07 -9.86
N ALA A 68 17.62 4.05 -9.97
CA ALA A 68 18.36 4.72 -11.05
C ALA A 68 17.71 4.49 -12.43
N GLY A 69 17.41 5.58 -13.15
CA GLY A 69 16.83 5.54 -14.50
C GLY A 69 15.38 5.06 -14.60
N THR A 70 14.61 4.99 -13.50
CA THR A 70 13.26 4.42 -13.52
C THR A 70 12.21 5.30 -12.84
N ASN A 71 10.93 4.97 -13.09
CA ASN A 71 9.79 5.59 -12.44
C ASN A 71 9.82 5.38 -10.92
N TYR A 72 9.16 6.29 -10.19
CA TYR A 72 8.95 6.16 -8.75
C TYR A 72 8.24 4.83 -8.43
N ARG A 73 8.77 4.07 -7.46
CA ARG A 73 8.20 2.80 -7.03
C ARG A 73 7.91 2.82 -5.53
N TYR A 74 6.87 2.12 -5.13
CA TYR A 74 6.58 1.81 -3.74
C TYR A 74 7.32 0.53 -3.36
N PHE A 75 8.10 0.58 -2.29
CA PHE A 75 8.84 -0.55 -1.74
C PHE A 75 9.29 -0.24 -0.32
N MET A 76 9.43 -1.27 0.51
CA MET A 76 9.96 -1.12 1.86
C MET A 76 11.50 -1.13 1.82
N THR A 77 12.14 -0.15 2.44
CA THR A 77 13.60 -0.10 2.65
C THR A 77 14.03 -1.08 3.75
N ASP A 78 15.32 -1.44 3.80
CA ASP A 78 15.83 -2.35 4.84
C ASP A 78 15.65 -1.78 6.25
N LYS A 79 15.91 -0.48 6.42
CA LYS A 79 15.68 0.23 7.69
C LYS A 79 14.21 0.20 8.10
N PHE A 80 13.30 0.38 7.14
CA PHE A 80 11.87 0.30 7.42
C PHE A 80 11.45 -1.11 7.83
N LEU A 81 11.93 -2.14 7.13
CA LEU A 81 11.65 -3.54 7.47
C LEU A 81 12.22 -3.92 8.84
N GLU A 82 13.45 -3.50 9.13
CA GLU A 82 14.07 -3.69 10.43
C GLU A 82 13.21 -3.04 11.53
N MET A 83 12.88 -1.75 11.38
CA MET A 83 11.99 -1.06 12.33
C MET A 83 10.66 -1.80 12.50
N LEU A 84 10.05 -2.24 11.41
CA LEU A 84 8.77 -2.95 11.45
C LEU A 84 8.88 -4.27 12.23
N VAL A 85 9.99 -5.01 12.10
CA VAL A 85 10.27 -6.20 12.92
C VAL A 85 10.41 -5.82 14.39
N LEU A 86 11.26 -4.84 14.72
CA LEU A 86 11.55 -4.46 16.12
C LEU A 86 10.33 -3.95 16.89
N VAL A 87 9.42 -3.25 16.22
CA VAL A 87 8.19 -2.73 16.84
C VAL A 87 7.15 -3.83 17.08
N ASN A 88 7.22 -4.93 16.32
CA ASN A 88 6.21 -5.99 16.37
C ASN A 88 6.67 -7.25 17.10
N ILE A 89 7.98 -7.49 17.20
CA ILE A 89 8.57 -8.68 17.82
C ILE A 89 9.52 -8.22 18.93
N PRO A 90 9.29 -8.61 20.20
CA PRO A 90 10.15 -8.25 21.31
C PRO A 90 11.60 -8.73 21.13
N PRO A 91 12.57 -8.11 21.84
CA PRO A 91 13.97 -8.53 21.82
C PRO A 91 14.14 -10.04 22.08
N GLN A 92 15.00 -10.68 21.30
CA GLN A 92 15.30 -12.13 21.37
C GLN A 92 14.10 -13.06 21.20
N GLN A 93 13.00 -12.57 20.63
CA GLN A 93 11.85 -13.38 20.26
C GLN A 93 11.75 -13.58 18.75
N SER A 94 10.93 -14.55 18.37
CA SER A 94 10.60 -14.85 16.99
C SER A 94 9.10 -15.05 16.80
N MET A 95 8.67 -14.95 15.56
CA MET A 95 7.28 -15.10 15.14
C MET A 95 7.27 -15.77 13.77
N GLU A 96 6.25 -16.59 13.50
CA GLU A 96 6.09 -17.17 12.18
C GLU A 96 5.89 -16.07 11.13
N PHE A 97 6.47 -16.26 9.94
CA PHE A 97 6.33 -15.29 8.85
C PHE A 97 4.86 -15.01 8.51
N ALA A 98 4.02 -16.03 8.50
CA ALA A 98 2.59 -15.88 8.24
C ALA A 98 1.88 -15.07 9.35
N GLU A 99 2.16 -15.37 10.62
CA GLU A 99 1.64 -14.61 11.77
C GLU A 99 2.07 -13.14 11.72
N PHE A 100 3.32 -12.87 11.33
CA PHE A 100 3.81 -11.50 11.15
C PHE A 100 3.03 -10.76 10.07
N LEU A 101 2.77 -11.39 8.91
CA LEU A 101 1.95 -10.79 7.86
C LEU A 101 0.52 -10.48 8.36
N HIS A 102 -0.08 -11.40 9.11
CA HIS A 102 -1.37 -11.15 9.76
C HIS A 102 -1.33 -9.98 10.74
N GLN A 103 -0.30 -9.91 11.58
CA GLN A 103 -0.16 -8.84 12.57
C GLN A 103 -0.02 -7.47 11.90
N ILE A 104 0.83 -7.34 10.87
CA ILE A 104 1.03 -6.04 10.19
C ILE A 104 -0.18 -5.66 9.33
N TYR A 105 -0.94 -6.63 8.81
CA TYR A 105 -2.22 -6.37 8.17
C TYR A 105 -3.23 -5.83 9.18
N ASN A 106 -3.40 -6.49 10.33
CA ASN A 106 -4.37 -6.08 11.34
C ASN A 106 -4.04 -4.72 11.98
N LYS A 107 -2.75 -4.43 12.23
CA LYS A 107 -2.31 -3.18 12.88
C LYS A 107 -2.21 -2.00 11.92
N TYR A 108 -1.74 -2.23 10.69
CA TYR A 108 -1.35 -1.14 9.77
C TYR A 108 -2.06 -1.21 8.41
N GLY A 109 -2.80 -2.28 8.11
CA GLY A 109 -3.47 -2.47 6.83
C GLY A 109 -2.52 -2.87 5.69
N PHE A 110 -1.31 -3.36 5.99
CA PHE A 110 -0.38 -3.79 4.95
C PHE A 110 -0.87 -5.08 4.28
N VAL A 111 -1.13 -4.99 2.97
CA VAL A 111 -1.49 -6.13 2.13
C VAL A 111 -0.27 -6.56 1.34
N ILE A 112 0.26 -7.73 1.64
CA ILE A 112 1.47 -8.29 1.02
C ILE A 112 1.11 -9.59 0.31
N GLY A 113 0.47 -10.50 1.06
CA GLY A 113 0.10 -11.82 0.61
C GLY A 113 -1.30 -11.97 0.05
N GLU A 114 -1.55 -13.14 -0.54
CA GLU A 114 -2.85 -13.45 -1.18
C GLU A 114 -3.97 -13.41 -0.14
N GLU A 115 -3.73 -13.99 1.04
CA GLU A 115 -4.72 -14.06 2.11
C GLU A 115 -5.21 -12.67 2.52
N HIS A 116 -4.28 -11.75 2.81
CA HIS A 116 -4.61 -10.38 3.18
C HIS A 116 -5.22 -9.60 2.01
N ALA A 117 -4.88 -9.93 0.77
CA ALA A 117 -5.48 -9.34 -0.43
C ALA A 117 -6.96 -9.74 -0.57
N ARG A 118 -7.30 -10.98 -0.24
CA ARG A 118 -8.68 -11.47 -0.18
C ARG A 118 -9.45 -10.80 0.96
N LEU A 119 -8.87 -10.76 2.16
CA LEU A 119 -9.50 -10.12 3.33
C LEU A 119 -9.78 -8.62 3.13
N SER A 120 -8.89 -7.92 2.44
CA SER A 120 -9.07 -6.48 2.13
C SER A 120 -10.14 -6.19 1.06
N GLY A 121 -10.65 -7.21 0.37
CA GLY A 121 -11.52 -7.05 -0.78
C GLY A 121 -10.82 -6.51 -2.02
N LEU A 122 -9.48 -6.44 -2.03
CA LEU A 122 -8.71 -6.00 -3.18
C LEU A 122 -8.84 -6.99 -4.32
N TYR A 123 -8.93 -8.28 -4.01
CA TYR A 123 -9.05 -9.33 -5.00
C TYR A 123 -10.26 -9.13 -5.92
N GLU A 124 -11.43 -8.87 -5.33
CA GLU A 124 -12.70 -8.68 -6.05
C GLU A 124 -12.75 -7.34 -6.78
N LYS A 125 -12.13 -6.30 -6.21
CA LYS A 125 -12.23 -4.92 -6.72
C LYS A 125 -11.21 -4.57 -7.80
N SER A 126 -10.01 -5.16 -7.75
CA SER A 126 -8.85 -4.63 -8.50
C SER A 126 -8.48 -5.40 -9.76
N LYS A 127 -9.12 -6.54 -10.06
CA LYS A 127 -8.74 -7.46 -11.15
C LYS A 127 -7.24 -7.83 -11.16
N LEU A 128 -6.55 -7.68 -10.01
CA LEU A 128 -5.13 -7.96 -9.90
C LEU A 128 -4.89 -9.48 -9.93
N ASN A 129 -3.82 -9.89 -10.62
CA ASN A 129 -3.43 -11.29 -10.68
C ASN A 129 -2.84 -11.73 -9.32
N VAL A 130 -3.32 -12.86 -8.79
CA VAL A 130 -2.85 -13.48 -7.54
C VAL A 130 -1.32 -13.62 -7.48
N SER A 131 -0.69 -13.92 -8.62
CA SER A 131 0.77 -14.08 -8.71
C SER A 131 1.57 -12.87 -8.24
N TYR A 132 1.01 -11.67 -8.25
CA TYR A 132 1.69 -10.49 -7.70
C TYR A 132 1.83 -10.56 -6.18
N PHE A 133 0.83 -11.08 -5.48
CA PHE A 133 0.88 -11.22 -4.02
C PHE A 133 1.88 -12.30 -3.60
N HIS A 134 1.92 -13.43 -4.29
CA HIS A 134 2.97 -14.44 -4.06
C HIS A 134 4.38 -13.88 -4.31
N LYS A 135 4.58 -13.12 -5.39
CA LYS A 135 5.86 -12.45 -5.66
C LYS A 135 6.23 -11.44 -4.57
N ASN A 136 5.26 -10.72 -4.03
CA ASN A 136 5.49 -9.77 -2.94
C ASN A 136 5.90 -10.49 -1.65
N GLU A 137 5.21 -11.58 -1.28
CA GLU A 137 5.59 -12.41 -0.13
C GLU A 137 7.01 -12.97 -0.27
N GLN A 138 7.33 -13.55 -1.43
CA GLN A 138 8.66 -14.07 -1.71
C GLN A 138 9.72 -12.97 -1.63
N SER A 139 9.49 -11.82 -2.26
CA SER A 139 10.41 -10.69 -2.23
C SER A 139 10.65 -10.16 -0.81
N LEU A 140 9.59 -10.13 0.02
CA LEU A 140 9.71 -9.73 1.42
C LEU A 140 10.53 -10.74 2.21
N ARG A 141 10.25 -12.04 2.04
CA ARG A 141 10.96 -13.13 2.70
C ARG A 141 12.45 -13.08 2.39
N GLU A 142 12.82 -12.99 1.11
CA GLU A 142 14.21 -12.87 0.67
C GLU A 142 14.91 -11.66 1.28
N LYS A 143 14.20 -10.53 1.37
CA LYS A 143 14.74 -9.29 1.93
C LYS A 143 14.92 -9.32 3.45
N LEU A 144 13.99 -9.94 4.18
CA LEU A 144 14.16 -10.15 5.62
C LEU A 144 15.31 -11.14 5.89
N LYS A 145 15.48 -12.16 5.04
CA LYS A 145 16.59 -13.11 5.11
C LYS A 145 17.93 -12.42 4.87
N SER A 146 18.04 -11.59 3.83
CA SER A 146 19.28 -10.83 3.55
C SER A 146 19.65 -9.86 4.67
N ASN A 147 18.67 -9.37 5.41
CA ASN A 147 18.89 -8.48 6.56
C ASN A 147 19.14 -9.23 7.87
N GLY A 148 19.20 -10.57 7.86
CA GLY A 148 19.43 -11.40 9.05
C GLY A 148 18.25 -11.49 10.02
N LEU A 149 17.08 -10.96 9.62
CA LEU A 149 15.85 -10.88 10.41
C LEU A 149 14.95 -12.11 10.22
N LEU A 150 15.26 -12.99 9.27
CA LEU A 150 14.49 -14.20 9.00
C LEU A 150 15.40 -15.42 8.95
N ILE A 151 14.97 -16.52 9.57
CA ILE A 151 15.58 -17.85 9.49
C ILE A 151 14.59 -18.80 8.84
N GLU A 152 15.07 -19.56 7.87
CA GLU A 152 14.33 -20.68 7.27
C GLU A 152 14.75 -21.98 7.95
N TYR A 153 13.77 -22.70 8.51
CA TYR A 153 13.98 -24.02 9.09
C TYR A 153 13.61 -25.14 8.11
N SER A 154 12.70 -24.85 7.16
CA SER A 154 12.32 -25.74 6.05
C SER A 154 11.71 -24.92 4.91
N ASP A 155 11.44 -25.55 3.75
CA ASP A 155 10.77 -24.93 2.60
C ASP A 155 9.42 -24.27 2.96
N ALA A 156 8.74 -24.75 4.00
CA ALA A 156 7.44 -24.24 4.44
C ALA A 156 7.51 -23.38 5.71
N THR A 157 8.59 -23.43 6.48
CA THR A 157 8.66 -22.82 7.82
C THR A 157 9.75 -21.74 7.87
N ALA A 158 9.32 -20.48 7.94
CA ALA A 158 10.20 -19.35 8.18
C ALA A 158 9.79 -18.58 9.43
N MET A 159 10.77 -18.24 10.24
CA MET A 159 10.60 -17.42 11.43
C MET A 159 11.28 -16.08 11.23
N ILE A 160 10.55 -15.01 11.49
CA ILE A 160 11.14 -13.69 11.67
C ILE A 160 11.61 -13.60 13.11
N ARG A 161 12.85 -13.16 13.33
CA ARG A 161 13.43 -12.95 14.65
C ARG A 161 13.84 -11.50 14.84
N ASN A 162 13.72 -11.04 16.07
CA ASN A 162 14.40 -9.85 16.54
C ASN A 162 15.74 -10.29 17.18
N PRO A 163 16.90 -10.08 16.52
CA PRO A 163 18.19 -10.57 16.98
C PRO A 163 18.83 -9.69 18.09
N TYR A 164 18.18 -8.60 18.49
CA TYR A 164 18.75 -7.64 19.44
C TYR A 164 18.36 -7.98 20.88
N ASN A 165 19.24 -7.70 21.84
CA ASN A 165 18.98 -7.93 23.26
C ASN A 165 18.08 -6.85 23.87
N SER A 166 18.16 -5.64 23.33
CA SER A 166 17.24 -4.54 23.68
C SER A 166 17.12 -3.56 22.51
N VAL A 167 16.05 -2.75 22.52
CA VAL A 167 15.90 -1.65 21.56
C VAL A 167 17.02 -0.61 21.75
N LEU A 168 17.47 -0.41 22.99
CA LEU A 168 18.51 0.56 23.36
C LEU A 168 19.89 0.21 22.76
N GLU A 169 20.26 -1.08 22.80
CA GLU A 169 21.49 -1.61 22.20
C GLU A 169 21.64 -1.23 20.71
N LYS A 170 20.54 -1.17 19.96
CA LYS A 170 20.55 -0.82 18.54
C LYS A 170 20.62 0.68 18.27
N VAL A 171 19.92 1.49 19.08
CA VAL A 171 19.91 2.96 18.89
C VAL A 171 21.23 3.59 19.37
N GLY A 172 22.08 2.81 20.06
CA GLY A 172 23.34 3.30 20.61
C GLY A 172 23.10 4.25 21.79
N LEU A 173 22.02 4.00 22.54
CA LEU A 173 21.60 4.77 23.72
C LEU A 173 21.70 3.91 24.98
#